data_AF-W4N9I6-F1
#
_entry.id   AF-W4N9I6-F1
#
_cell.length_a   1.000
_cell.length_b   1.000
_cell.length_c   1.000
_cell.angle_alpha   90.00
_cell.angle_beta   90.00
_cell.angle_gamma   90.00
#
_symmetry.space_group_name_H-M   'P 1'
#
loop_
_entity.id
_entity.type
_entity.pdbx_description
1 polymer ?
#
loop_
_entity_poly.entity_id
_entity_poly.type
_entity_poly.pdbx_seq_one_letter_code
_entity_poly.pdbx_strand_id
1 'polypeptide(L)'
;MAWRAYIVDTITGKILAPIDLPSFSWSVSVSDSSLATTKDKGVGENEVSGLTLPWSAIPAQSAGERNYMLAPDRRSIALCWHSSLDDEWSYGMPVLCGMIGQRKDSALDTDFSLSSIMGLLENRYVVREGKYGTAAGSTSSDEISFKNMSLRGIAAEVGWLATNVKPGGQLPIDWAYRGEKGSHERTYSSWDIQNLKASDVLTKIANVDGGPDMQFRPKLSGDYVRFDFTAGSDGDVYLGQKTVHRLTYSPYGGTLENLTIDHLGPIMREYGSGSGTDKAQICHLSEDLSLVNGNHEPWPLKENAYSDSDTDKADLLKQHTDGVLNANSRPLVQFKGELHANDTDENGTPLHPLGSFWPGEIMELDINGFPSLTDGLYECRLMQMSGDETDKVSLIFDAMEDPMA
;
A
#
# COMPACT_ATOMS: atom_id res chain seq x y z
N MET A 1 3.85 27.15 -4.82
CA MET A 1 3.74 25.72 -5.17
C MET A 1 4.26 24.94 -3.98
N ALA A 2 3.45 24.05 -3.44
CA ALA A 2 3.81 23.25 -2.26
C ALA A 2 4.63 22.01 -2.66
N TRP A 3 4.36 21.38 -3.81
CA TRP A 3 5.18 20.26 -4.27
C TRP A 3 6.58 20.68 -4.72
N ARG A 4 7.58 19.94 -4.25
CA ARG A 4 8.97 19.98 -4.73
C ARG A 4 9.40 18.58 -5.11
N ALA A 5 9.98 18.44 -6.30
CA ALA A 5 10.45 17.16 -6.80
C ALA A 5 11.97 17.11 -6.89
N TYR A 6 12.54 15.95 -6.58
CA TYR A 6 13.98 15.73 -6.58
C TYR A 6 14.35 14.42 -7.27
N ILE A 7 15.43 14.45 -8.04
CA ILE A 7 16.09 13.25 -8.53
C ILE A 7 16.93 12.67 -7.40
N VAL A 8 16.75 11.38 -7.15
CA VAL A 8 17.39 10.64 -6.07
C VAL A 8 18.18 9.46 -6.66
N ASP A 9 19.34 9.17 -6.09
CA ASP A 9 20.05 7.92 -6.38
C ASP A 9 19.35 6.74 -5.68
N THR A 10 18.80 5.79 -6.43
CA THR A 10 17.98 4.70 -5.89
C THR A 10 18.70 3.87 -4.83
N ILE A 11 20.00 3.62 -5.03
CA ILE A 11 20.77 2.72 -4.16
C ILE A 11 21.10 3.41 -2.84
N THR A 12 21.56 4.66 -2.89
CA THR A 12 22.03 5.37 -1.70
C THR A 12 20.94 6.18 -1.01
N GLY A 13 19.87 6.53 -1.74
CA GLY A 13 18.86 7.49 -1.31
C GLY A 13 19.31 8.95 -1.42
N LYS A 14 20.51 9.23 -1.96
CA LYS A 14 21.04 10.59 -2.01
C LYS A 14 20.26 11.47 -2.97
N ILE A 15 19.84 12.65 -2.50
CA ILE A 15 19.25 13.69 -3.35
C ILE A 15 20.35 14.27 -4.26
N LEU A 16 20.11 14.25 -5.57
CA LEU A 16 21.08 14.68 -6.58
C LEU A 16 20.81 16.10 -7.08
N ALA A 17 19.56 16.38 -7.45
CA ALA A 17 19.16 17.69 -7.96
C ALA A 17 17.63 17.87 -7.88
N PRO A 18 17.14 19.11 -7.77
CA PRO A 18 15.73 19.40 -8.01
C PRO A 18 15.36 19.11 -9.47
N ILE A 19 14.12 18.71 -9.69
CA ILE A 19 13.54 18.54 -11.03
C ILE A 19 12.17 19.20 -11.05
N ASP A 20 11.84 19.83 -12.17
CA ASP A 20 10.52 20.42 -12.37
C ASP A 20 9.60 19.38 -13.02
N LEU A 21 8.45 19.13 -12.39
CA LEU A 21 7.45 18.20 -12.90
C LEU A 21 6.20 19.03 -13.27
N PRO A 22 5.89 19.19 -14.57
CA PRO A 22 4.83 20.11 -14.99
C PRO A 22 3.43 19.63 -14.59
N SER A 23 3.24 18.31 -14.52
CA SER A 23 1.99 17.65 -14.12
C SER A 23 2.31 16.24 -13.67
N PHE A 24 1.57 15.72 -12.71
CA PHE A 24 1.69 14.34 -12.26
C PHE A 24 0.43 13.91 -11.52
N SER A 25 0.16 12.61 -11.48
CA SER A 25 -0.78 12.03 -10.52
C SER A 25 -0.07 11.08 -9.58
N TRP A 26 -0.53 10.99 -8.35
CA TRP A 26 0.06 10.15 -7.31
C TRP A 26 -1.01 9.42 -6.51
N SER A 27 -0.64 8.27 -5.96
CA SER A 27 -1.46 7.45 -5.07
C SER A 27 -0.58 6.73 -4.05
N VAL A 28 -1.06 6.64 -2.82
CA VAL A 28 -0.50 5.87 -1.71
C VAL A 28 -1.64 5.09 -1.08
N SER A 29 -1.49 3.76 -0.95
CA SER A 29 -2.49 2.89 -0.33
C SER A 29 -1.92 2.00 0.77
N VAL A 30 -2.81 1.33 1.51
CA VAL A 30 -2.43 0.26 2.45
C VAL A 30 -2.27 -1.08 1.74
N SER A 31 -3.02 -1.31 0.66
CA SER A 31 -3.10 -2.65 0.03
C SER A 31 -3.73 -2.73 -1.36
N ASP A 32 -4.86 -2.06 -1.63
CA ASP A 32 -5.61 -1.96 -2.90
C ASP A 32 -6.86 -1.11 -2.56
N SER A 33 -7.43 -0.35 -3.48
CA SER A 33 -8.46 0.66 -3.17
C SER A 33 -9.60 0.66 -4.18
N SER A 34 -10.43 -0.37 -4.10
CA SER A 34 -11.76 -0.38 -4.71
C SER A 34 -12.77 -1.07 -3.80
N LEU A 35 -14.05 -0.71 -3.92
CA LEU A 35 -15.17 -1.40 -3.27
C LEU A 35 -15.43 -2.74 -3.99
N ALA A 36 -14.51 -3.70 -3.87
CA ALA A 36 -14.64 -5.04 -4.43
C ALA A 36 -15.18 -6.02 -3.38
N THR A 37 -16.03 -6.96 -3.78
CA THR A 37 -16.60 -8.01 -2.91
C THR A 37 -15.57 -9.01 -2.38
N THR A 38 -14.33 -8.95 -2.88
CA THR A 38 -13.19 -9.74 -2.40
C THR A 38 -12.15 -8.78 -1.83
N LYS A 39 -12.25 -8.47 -0.53
CA LYS A 39 -11.21 -7.70 0.19
C LYS A 39 -9.94 -8.55 0.27
N ASP A 40 -8.95 -8.29 -0.57
CA ASP A 40 -7.60 -8.84 -0.44
C ASP A 40 -6.72 -7.87 0.38
N LYS A 41 -5.97 -8.38 1.37
CA LYS A 41 -5.04 -7.57 2.18
C LYS A 41 -3.67 -7.56 1.49
N GLY A 42 -3.65 -7.01 0.27
CA GLY A 42 -2.43 -6.71 -0.44
C GLY A 42 -1.44 -5.85 0.37
N VAL A 43 -0.28 -5.62 -0.19
CA VAL A 43 0.77 -4.74 0.34
C VAL A 43 0.68 -3.42 -0.41
N GLY A 44 0.58 -2.31 0.31
CA GLY A 44 0.24 -1.00 -0.26
C GLY A 44 1.02 -0.59 -1.50
N GLU A 45 0.29 0.02 -2.44
CA GLU A 45 0.82 0.53 -3.69
C GLU A 45 1.12 2.03 -3.54
N ASN A 46 2.34 2.41 -3.93
CA ASN A 46 2.76 3.80 -4.03
C ASN A 46 3.12 4.08 -5.49
N GLU A 47 2.26 4.77 -6.22
CA GLU A 47 2.44 5.00 -7.66
C GLU A 47 2.46 6.48 -7.99
N VAL A 48 3.30 6.83 -8.96
CA VAL A 48 3.20 8.10 -9.69
C VAL A 48 3.14 7.77 -11.16
N SER A 49 2.13 8.28 -11.84
CA SER A 49 1.87 8.01 -13.25
C SER A 49 1.76 9.31 -14.06
N GLY A 50 1.95 9.19 -15.37
CA GLY A 50 1.80 10.32 -16.30
C GLY A 50 2.93 11.36 -16.23
N LEU A 51 4.15 10.98 -15.86
CA LEU A 51 5.30 11.89 -15.88
C LEU A 51 5.80 12.06 -17.31
N THR A 52 5.22 13.01 -18.04
CA THR A 52 5.78 13.53 -19.29
C THR A 52 6.45 14.87 -19.03
N LEU A 53 7.75 14.96 -19.31
CA LEU A 53 8.56 16.16 -19.04
C LEU A 53 9.37 16.60 -20.27
N PRO A 54 9.41 17.90 -20.58
CA PRO A 54 10.27 18.42 -21.62
C PRO A 54 11.74 18.30 -21.21
N TRP A 55 12.64 18.15 -22.18
CA TRP A 55 14.07 18.02 -21.91
C TRP A 55 14.69 19.20 -21.15
N SER A 56 14.04 20.36 -21.15
CA SER A 56 14.43 21.57 -20.41
C SER A 56 14.14 21.50 -18.91
N ALA A 57 13.24 20.62 -18.46
CA ALA A 57 12.90 20.46 -17.05
C ALA A 57 13.96 19.67 -16.27
N ILE A 58 14.84 18.96 -16.98
CA ILE A 58 15.91 18.14 -16.40
C ILE A 58 17.14 19.04 -16.21
N PRO A 59 17.74 19.08 -15.00
CA PRO A 59 18.92 19.90 -14.69
C PRO A 59 20.20 19.30 -15.32
N ALA A 60 20.27 19.27 -16.65
CA ALA A 60 21.33 18.64 -17.42
C ALA A 60 21.64 19.45 -18.69
N GLN A 61 22.94 19.59 -19.00
CA GLN A 61 23.43 20.36 -20.14
C GLN A 61 23.76 19.48 -21.36
N SER A 62 23.93 18.17 -21.16
CA SER A 62 24.23 17.23 -22.24
C SER A 62 23.27 16.04 -22.31
N ALA A 63 23.21 15.38 -23.47
CA ALA A 63 22.44 14.15 -23.63
C ALA A 63 22.93 13.02 -22.69
N GLY A 64 24.23 12.96 -22.41
CA GLY A 64 24.80 12.00 -21.46
C GLY A 64 24.32 12.25 -20.04
N GLU A 65 24.28 13.52 -19.61
CA GLU A 65 23.77 13.91 -18.29
C GLU A 65 22.27 13.65 -18.16
N ARG A 66 21.46 13.97 -19.17
CA ARG A 66 20.01 13.65 -19.15
C ARG A 66 19.78 12.15 -18.97
N ASN A 67 20.51 11.34 -19.72
CA ASN A 67 20.44 9.89 -19.60
C ASN A 67 20.89 9.39 -18.22
N TYR A 68 21.91 10.00 -17.63
CA TYR A 68 22.37 9.66 -16.28
C TYR A 68 21.38 10.05 -15.18
N MET A 69 20.74 11.21 -15.33
CA MET A 69 19.80 11.79 -14.36
C MET A 69 18.44 11.09 -14.37
N LEU A 70 18.03 10.57 -15.52
CA LEU A 70 16.78 9.82 -15.70
C LEU A 70 17.01 8.35 -16.04
N ALA A 71 18.12 7.76 -15.58
CA ALA A 71 18.43 6.36 -15.84
C ALA A 71 17.40 5.46 -15.13
N PRO A 72 16.61 4.64 -15.87
CA PRO A 72 15.68 3.69 -15.28
C PRO A 72 16.35 2.81 -14.23
N ASP A 73 15.61 2.49 -13.16
CA ASP A 73 16.00 1.74 -11.97
C ASP A 73 17.13 2.32 -11.11
N ARG A 74 18.05 3.07 -11.72
CA ARG A 74 19.20 3.70 -11.03
C ARG A 74 18.82 5.01 -10.35
N ARG A 75 17.76 5.65 -10.84
CA ARG A 75 17.26 6.93 -10.37
C ARG A 75 15.85 6.78 -9.88
N SER A 76 15.52 7.52 -8.83
CA SER A 76 14.19 7.69 -8.30
C SER A 76 13.79 9.15 -8.36
N ILE A 77 12.50 9.41 -8.30
CA ILE A 77 11.94 10.74 -8.09
C ILE A 77 11.29 10.75 -6.71
N ALA A 78 11.66 11.72 -5.88
CA ALA A 78 11.00 12.01 -4.61
C ALA A 78 10.08 13.22 -4.77
N LEU A 79 8.82 13.06 -4.34
CA LEU A 79 7.84 14.12 -4.23
C LEU A 79 7.74 14.55 -2.77
N CYS A 80 8.09 15.80 -2.51
CA CYS A 80 8.07 16.39 -1.18
C CYS A 80 7.01 17.49 -1.12
N TRP A 81 6.18 17.44 -0.07
CA TRP A 81 5.24 18.50 0.25
C TRP A 81 5.94 19.56 1.10
N HIS A 82 5.98 20.79 0.61
CA HIS A 82 6.52 21.96 1.28
C HIS A 82 5.35 22.79 1.82
N SER A 83 5.19 22.79 3.14
CA SER A 83 4.11 23.49 3.83
C SER A 83 4.53 24.92 4.20
N SER A 84 3.56 25.73 4.66
CA SER A 84 3.83 27.07 5.21
C SER A 84 4.74 27.06 6.45
N LEU A 85 4.88 25.92 7.12
CA LEU A 85 5.75 25.75 8.29
C LEU A 85 7.19 25.42 7.93
N ASP A 86 7.46 25.06 6.68
CA ASP A 86 8.77 24.62 6.24
C ASP A 86 9.67 25.82 5.87
N ASP A 87 10.95 25.75 6.28
CA ASP A 87 11.96 26.71 5.84
C ASP A 87 12.06 26.72 4.30
N GLU A 88 12.30 27.89 3.70
CA GLU A 88 12.39 28.06 2.24
C GLU A 88 13.39 27.09 1.59
N TRP A 89 14.48 26.77 2.29
CA TRP A 89 15.57 25.91 1.83
C TRP A 89 15.39 24.44 2.22
N SER A 90 14.32 24.09 2.94
CA SER A 90 14.04 22.70 3.29
C SER A 90 13.59 21.93 2.05
N TYR A 91 13.81 20.62 2.07
CA TYR A 91 13.29 19.74 1.03
C TYR A 91 11.76 19.59 1.10
N GLY A 92 11.13 19.85 2.25
CA GLY A 92 9.74 19.52 2.58
C GLY A 92 9.59 18.09 3.11
N MET A 93 8.37 17.69 3.45
CA MET A 93 8.04 16.33 3.90
C MET A 93 7.96 15.39 2.69
N PRO A 94 8.80 14.34 2.58
CA PRO A 94 8.66 13.38 1.48
C PRO A 94 7.35 12.60 1.65
N VAL A 95 6.50 12.67 0.63
CA VAL A 95 5.22 11.93 0.59
C VAL A 95 5.38 10.65 -0.22
N LEU A 96 6.14 10.72 -1.32
CA LEU A 96 6.38 9.59 -2.20
C LEU A 96 7.84 9.61 -2.68
N CYS A 97 8.44 8.43 -2.81
CA CYS A 97 9.67 8.27 -3.57
C CYS A 97 9.61 6.95 -4.33
N GLY A 98 9.76 7.03 -5.66
CA GLY A 98 9.59 5.89 -6.56
C GLY A 98 10.68 5.86 -7.62
N MET A 99 11.04 4.66 -8.04
CA MET A 99 12.09 4.42 -9.04
C MET A 99 11.60 4.74 -10.43
N ILE A 100 12.42 5.39 -11.26
CA ILE A 100 12.08 5.63 -12.66
C ILE A 100 11.96 4.27 -13.36
N GLY A 101 10.77 3.95 -13.86
CA GLY A 101 10.49 2.74 -14.62
C GLY A 101 10.95 2.85 -16.07
N GLN A 102 10.29 2.07 -16.94
CA GLN A 102 10.56 2.15 -18.37
C GLN A 102 10.31 3.56 -18.91
N ARG A 103 11.26 4.04 -19.69
CA ARG A 103 11.27 5.41 -20.22
C ARG A 103 11.10 5.40 -21.73
N LYS A 104 10.24 6.28 -22.23
CA LYS A 104 10.02 6.51 -23.66
C LYS A 104 10.41 7.94 -24.02
N ASP A 105 11.38 8.07 -24.91
CA ASP A 105 11.92 9.36 -25.33
C ASP A 105 11.31 9.79 -26.67
N SER A 106 11.00 11.08 -26.77
CA SER A 106 10.71 11.77 -28.02
C SER A 106 11.75 12.88 -28.27
N ALA A 107 11.65 13.56 -29.41
CA ALA A 107 12.51 14.71 -29.68
C ALA A 107 12.24 15.90 -28.74
N LEU A 108 11.05 15.98 -28.14
CA LEU A 108 10.61 17.13 -27.34
C LEU A 108 10.63 16.84 -25.84
N ASP A 109 10.38 15.59 -25.47
CA ASP A 109 10.09 15.19 -24.10
C ASP A 109 10.50 13.74 -23.83
N THR A 110 10.30 13.34 -22.58
CA THR A 110 10.46 11.97 -22.10
C THR A 110 9.30 11.62 -21.18
N ASP A 111 8.86 10.37 -21.25
CA ASP A 111 7.72 9.83 -20.53
C ASP A 111 8.13 8.59 -19.73
N PHE A 112 7.70 8.50 -18.47
CA PHE A 112 7.92 7.34 -17.61
C PHE A 112 6.91 7.29 -16.44
N SER A 113 6.79 6.13 -15.81
CA SER A 113 6.12 5.96 -14.52
C SER A 113 7.15 5.73 -13.42
N LEU A 114 6.70 5.85 -12.16
CA LEU A 114 7.51 5.45 -11.01
C LEU A 114 7.05 4.10 -10.45
N SER A 115 8.02 3.21 -10.20
CA SER A 115 7.79 1.96 -9.48
C SER A 115 8.00 2.15 -7.98
N SER A 116 7.10 1.59 -7.18
CA SER A 116 7.22 1.54 -5.73
C SER A 116 8.38 0.65 -5.27
N ILE A 117 8.67 0.66 -3.96
CA ILE A 117 9.57 -0.33 -3.36
C ILE A 117 9.07 -1.76 -3.60
N MET A 118 7.75 -1.99 -3.56
CA MET A 118 7.18 -3.31 -3.87
C MET A 118 7.41 -3.71 -5.33
N GLY A 119 7.30 -2.76 -6.28
CA GLY A 119 7.63 -3.01 -7.68
C GLY A 119 9.09 -3.41 -7.89
N LEU A 120 10.03 -2.83 -7.14
CA LEU A 120 11.42 -3.31 -7.15
C LEU A 120 11.55 -4.71 -6.52
N LEU A 121 10.84 -4.96 -5.41
CA LEU A 121 10.91 -6.24 -4.70
C LEU A 121 10.30 -7.40 -5.52
N GLU A 122 9.49 -7.10 -6.53
CA GLU A 122 9.02 -8.08 -7.52
C GLU A 122 10.18 -8.71 -8.32
N ASN A 123 11.25 -7.95 -8.51
CA ASN A 123 12.44 -8.38 -9.24
C ASN A 123 13.60 -8.78 -8.30
N ARG A 124 13.32 -8.95 -7.00
CA ARG A 124 14.29 -9.42 -5.99
C ARG A 124 13.80 -10.73 -5.39
N TYR A 125 14.67 -11.73 -5.35
CA TYR A 125 14.31 -13.07 -4.86
C TYR A 125 14.90 -13.37 -3.49
N VAL A 126 14.10 -14.01 -2.64
CA VAL A 126 14.46 -14.47 -1.30
C VAL A 126 15.29 -15.76 -1.38
N VAL A 127 16.52 -15.62 -1.85
CA VAL A 127 17.50 -16.73 -1.97
C VAL A 127 18.89 -16.26 -1.58
N ARG A 128 19.72 -17.17 -1.06
CA ARG A 128 21.13 -16.83 -0.76
C ARG A 128 21.99 -16.84 -2.02
N GLU A 129 22.83 -15.81 -2.14
CA GLU A 129 23.76 -15.69 -3.25
C GLU A 129 24.74 -16.87 -3.31
N GLY A 130 25.00 -17.35 -4.52
CA GLY A 130 25.93 -18.46 -4.76
C GLY A 130 25.44 -19.84 -4.29
N LYS A 131 24.16 -20.01 -3.94
CA LYS A 131 23.59 -21.31 -3.52
C LYS A 131 22.71 -21.99 -4.57
N TYR A 132 21.96 -21.21 -5.35
CA TYR A 132 21.02 -21.75 -6.32
C TYR A 132 21.72 -22.56 -7.43
N GLY A 133 21.23 -23.77 -7.72
CA GLY A 133 21.77 -24.66 -8.75
C GLY A 133 23.12 -25.29 -8.45
N THR A 134 23.64 -25.16 -7.22
CA THR A 134 25.00 -25.62 -6.86
C THR A 134 25.06 -27.04 -6.28
N ALA A 135 23.91 -27.67 -6.02
CA ALA A 135 23.87 -29.04 -5.51
C ALA A 135 24.05 -30.07 -6.65
N ALA A 136 24.22 -31.34 -6.28
CA ALA A 136 24.49 -32.42 -7.22
C ALA A 136 23.43 -32.48 -8.34
N GLY A 137 23.89 -32.62 -9.58
CA GLY A 137 23.00 -32.64 -10.76
C GLY A 137 22.41 -31.27 -11.12
N SER A 138 23.07 -30.16 -10.75
CA SER A 138 22.58 -28.79 -10.99
C SER A 138 21.25 -28.51 -10.28
N THR A 139 21.05 -29.11 -9.11
CA THR A 139 19.85 -28.94 -8.29
C THR A 139 20.04 -27.84 -7.25
N SER A 140 18.94 -27.40 -6.63
CA SER A 140 18.92 -26.47 -5.51
C SER A 140 18.44 -27.19 -4.26
N SER A 141 19.14 -27.03 -3.13
CA SER A 141 18.80 -27.65 -1.84
C SER A 141 18.87 -26.68 -0.65
N ASP A 142 19.14 -25.40 -0.91
CA ASP A 142 19.22 -24.38 0.15
C ASP A 142 17.83 -24.03 0.66
N GLU A 143 17.71 -23.85 1.97
CA GLU A 143 16.49 -23.41 2.64
C GLU A 143 16.79 -22.26 3.60
N ILE A 144 15.90 -21.27 3.63
CA ILE A 144 15.95 -20.15 4.56
C ILE A 144 14.80 -20.32 5.54
N SER A 145 15.11 -20.64 6.81
CA SER A 145 14.11 -20.83 7.85
C SER A 145 14.20 -19.74 8.92
N PHE A 146 13.05 -19.16 9.25
CA PHE A 146 12.85 -18.25 10.38
C PHE A 146 11.95 -18.93 11.40
N LYS A 147 12.38 -18.96 12.67
CA LYS A 147 11.66 -19.65 13.75
C LYS A 147 11.51 -18.75 14.98
N ASN A 148 10.40 -18.88 15.69
CA ASN A 148 10.09 -18.11 16.90
C ASN A 148 10.15 -16.59 16.66
N MET A 149 9.61 -16.15 15.52
CA MET A 149 9.58 -14.75 15.11
C MET A 149 8.14 -14.28 14.93
N SER A 150 7.92 -12.97 15.04
CA SER A 150 6.65 -12.36 14.65
C SER A 150 6.52 -12.29 13.13
N LEU A 151 5.30 -12.13 12.60
CA LEU A 151 5.12 -12.02 11.14
C LEU A 151 5.81 -10.79 10.57
N ARG A 152 5.73 -9.62 11.24
CA ARG A 152 6.49 -8.43 10.83
C ARG A 152 8.00 -8.59 10.97
N GLY A 153 8.46 -9.40 11.93
CA GLY A 153 9.87 -9.73 12.09
C GLY A 153 10.39 -10.58 10.93
N ILE A 154 9.61 -11.59 10.50
CA ILE A 154 9.91 -12.41 9.31
C ILE A 154 9.91 -11.52 8.06
N ALA A 155 8.90 -10.65 7.89
CA ALA A 155 8.84 -9.71 6.78
C ALA A 155 10.08 -8.80 6.70
N ALA A 156 10.55 -8.27 7.84
CA ALA A 156 11.76 -7.46 7.89
C ALA A 156 13.04 -8.25 7.52
N GLU A 157 13.15 -9.52 7.92
CA GLU A 157 14.29 -10.36 7.49
C GLU A 157 14.22 -10.71 6.00
N VAL A 158 13.03 -11.00 5.47
CA VAL A 158 12.80 -11.24 4.04
C VAL A 158 13.24 -10.03 3.22
N GLY A 159 12.75 -8.85 3.59
CA GLY A 159 13.10 -7.59 2.95
C GLY A 159 14.59 -7.30 2.99
N TRP A 160 15.22 -7.50 4.15
CA TRP A 160 16.66 -7.35 4.32
C TRP A 160 17.47 -8.35 3.48
N LEU A 161 17.02 -9.61 3.38
CA LEU A 161 17.66 -10.62 2.52
C LEU A 161 17.52 -10.29 1.03
N ALA A 162 16.38 -9.75 0.62
CA ALA A 162 16.11 -9.35 -0.75
C ALA A 162 16.86 -8.08 -1.17
N THR A 163 17.42 -7.34 -0.21
CA THR A 163 18.06 -6.04 -0.44
C THR A 163 19.50 -6.01 0.06
N ASN A 164 19.73 -5.94 1.38
CA ASN A 164 21.02 -5.62 1.99
C ASN A 164 22.17 -6.62 1.73
N VAL A 165 21.86 -7.89 1.44
CA VAL A 165 22.86 -8.93 1.17
C VAL A 165 23.02 -9.26 -0.31
N LYS A 166 22.26 -8.58 -1.18
CA LYS A 166 22.32 -8.80 -2.63
C LYS A 166 23.41 -7.93 -3.28
N PRO A 167 23.97 -8.37 -4.42
CA PRO A 167 24.76 -7.51 -5.28
C PRO A 167 23.94 -6.29 -5.74
N GLY A 168 24.61 -5.16 -5.93
CA GLY A 168 23.96 -3.89 -6.27
C GLY A 168 23.66 -2.97 -5.07
N GLY A 169 24.09 -3.36 -3.86
CA GLY A 169 24.14 -2.47 -2.69
C GLY A 169 22.89 -2.53 -1.80
N GLN A 170 23.03 -1.94 -0.61
CA GLN A 170 21.95 -1.82 0.37
C GLN A 170 21.02 -0.68 -0.05
N LEU A 171 19.78 -1.00 -0.42
CA LEU A 171 18.76 0.03 -0.64
C LEU A 171 18.53 0.84 0.63
N PRO A 172 18.06 2.10 0.53
CA PRO A 172 17.94 3.00 1.67
C PRO A 172 16.68 2.70 2.50
N ILE A 173 16.47 1.44 2.87
CA ILE A 173 15.32 0.93 3.63
C ILE A 173 15.77 0.56 5.04
N ASP A 174 15.04 1.07 6.03
CA ASP A 174 15.22 0.78 7.45
C ASP A 174 14.28 -0.36 7.86
N TRP A 175 14.84 -1.58 7.93
CA TRP A 175 14.14 -2.79 8.37
C TRP A 175 14.12 -2.90 9.90
N ALA A 176 13.22 -2.17 10.56
CA ALA A 176 13.22 -1.98 12.01
C ALA A 176 12.97 -3.24 12.85
N TYR A 177 12.22 -4.22 12.33
CA TYR A 177 11.70 -5.36 13.12
C TYR A 177 12.55 -6.63 13.03
N ARG A 178 13.77 -6.55 12.50
CA ARG A 178 14.63 -7.72 12.33
C ARG A 178 14.89 -8.44 13.66
N GLY A 179 14.81 -9.76 13.64
CA GLY A 179 14.98 -10.60 14.82
C GLY A 179 13.87 -10.54 15.87
N GLU A 180 12.77 -9.80 15.63
CA GLU A 180 11.66 -9.69 16.58
C GLU A 180 11.06 -11.08 16.87
N LYS A 181 10.77 -11.33 18.16
CA LYS A 181 10.28 -12.62 18.64
C LYS A 181 8.76 -12.73 18.49
N GLY A 182 8.30 -13.94 18.22
CA GLY A 182 6.89 -14.30 18.09
C GLY A 182 6.71 -15.80 18.05
N SER A 183 5.55 -16.26 17.59
CA SER A 183 5.17 -17.68 17.56
C SER A 183 5.22 -18.30 16.15
N HIS A 184 5.64 -17.54 15.13
CA HIS A 184 5.58 -17.97 13.75
C HIS A 184 6.89 -18.61 13.27
N GLU A 185 6.73 -19.52 12.31
CA GLU A 185 7.80 -20.15 11.55
C GLU A 185 7.47 -20.11 10.05
N ARG A 186 8.49 -19.80 9.24
CA ARG A 186 8.42 -19.82 7.78
C ARG A 186 9.72 -20.39 7.23
N THR A 187 9.62 -21.24 6.22
CA THR A 187 10.76 -21.77 5.48
C THR A 187 10.56 -21.50 4.00
N TYR A 188 11.61 -20.99 3.36
CA TYR A 188 11.64 -20.68 1.94
C TYR A 188 12.68 -21.56 1.27
N SER A 189 12.23 -22.46 0.40
CA SER A 189 13.08 -23.46 -0.23
C SER A 189 13.49 -23.01 -1.62
N SER A 190 14.80 -22.98 -1.88
CA SER A 190 15.37 -22.39 -3.10
C SER A 190 14.92 -23.03 -4.42
N TRP A 191 14.43 -24.28 -4.40
CA TRP A 191 13.87 -24.93 -5.59
C TRP A 191 12.47 -24.45 -5.98
N ASP A 192 11.80 -23.71 -5.09
CA ASP A 192 10.49 -23.09 -5.32
C ASP A 192 10.63 -21.62 -5.79
N ILE A 193 11.65 -21.34 -6.60
CA ILE A 193 12.09 -19.97 -6.94
C ILE A 193 10.97 -19.09 -7.50
N GLN A 194 10.00 -19.67 -8.22
CA GLN A 194 8.88 -18.96 -8.82
C GLN A 194 7.98 -18.30 -7.75
N ASN A 195 7.97 -18.83 -6.53
CA ASN A 195 7.20 -18.34 -5.40
C ASN A 195 8.00 -17.46 -4.43
N LEU A 196 9.27 -17.15 -4.75
CA LEU A 196 10.20 -16.45 -3.86
C LEU A 196 10.54 -15.03 -4.29
N LYS A 197 9.73 -14.40 -5.17
CA LYS A 197 9.76 -12.94 -5.33
C LYS A 197 9.49 -12.30 -3.97
N ALA A 198 10.29 -11.31 -3.58
CA ALA A 198 10.19 -10.71 -2.26
C ALA A 198 8.86 -9.97 -2.08
N SER A 199 8.33 -9.36 -3.15
CA SER A 199 6.97 -8.80 -3.17
C SER A 199 5.94 -9.85 -2.76
N ASP A 200 5.92 -10.98 -3.44
CA ASP A 200 4.92 -12.03 -3.27
C ASP A 200 5.04 -12.67 -1.89
N VAL A 201 6.26 -12.84 -1.39
CA VAL A 201 6.48 -13.33 -0.03
C VAL A 201 5.91 -12.36 1.01
N LEU A 202 6.13 -11.05 0.86
CA LEU A 202 5.55 -10.05 1.76
C LEU A 202 4.02 -10.02 1.66
N THR A 203 3.45 -10.07 0.46
CA THR A 203 1.99 -10.20 0.24
C THR A 203 1.43 -11.44 0.92
N LYS A 204 2.09 -12.60 0.75
CA LYS A 204 1.68 -13.85 1.41
C LYS A 204 1.80 -13.76 2.94
N ILE A 205 2.71 -12.97 3.50
CA ILE A 205 2.77 -12.72 4.95
C ILE A 205 1.63 -11.79 5.40
N ALA A 206 1.27 -10.78 4.62
CA ALA A 206 0.15 -9.87 4.92
C ALA A 206 -1.21 -10.61 4.89
N ASN A 207 -1.34 -11.59 4.00
CA ASN A 207 -2.60 -12.27 3.69
C ASN A 207 -2.89 -13.54 4.50
N VAL A 208 -1.99 -13.97 5.40
CA VAL A 208 -2.33 -15.05 6.34
C VAL A 208 -3.27 -14.56 7.44
N ASP A 209 -3.92 -15.49 8.13
CA ASP A 209 -4.62 -15.17 9.37
C ASP A 209 -3.66 -14.51 10.38
N GLY A 210 -4.08 -13.38 10.94
CA GLY A 210 -3.23 -12.51 11.77
C GLY A 210 -2.10 -11.78 11.03
N GLY A 211 -2.12 -11.75 9.69
CA GLY A 211 -1.14 -11.04 8.88
C GLY A 211 -1.15 -9.52 9.12
N PRO A 212 0.03 -8.88 9.24
CA PRO A 212 0.11 -7.44 9.55
C PRO A 212 -0.03 -6.58 8.29
N ASP A 213 -0.64 -5.41 8.45
CA ASP A 213 -0.50 -4.31 7.50
C ASP A 213 0.99 -3.92 7.41
N MET A 214 1.45 -3.61 6.21
CA MET A 214 2.84 -3.25 5.93
C MET A 214 2.89 -2.04 4.99
N GLN A 215 3.82 -1.12 5.25
CA GLN A 215 4.02 0.06 4.41
C GLN A 215 5.48 0.51 4.40
N PHE A 216 5.90 1.11 3.29
CA PHE A 216 7.18 1.78 3.14
C PHE A 216 6.96 3.29 3.14
N ARG A 217 7.27 3.94 4.27
CA ARG A 217 7.08 5.38 4.43
C ARG A 217 8.38 6.12 4.11
N PRO A 218 8.41 7.01 3.11
CA PRO A 218 9.61 7.79 2.84
C PRO A 218 9.86 8.78 3.99
N LYS A 219 11.13 9.04 4.25
CA LYS A 219 11.60 10.01 5.25
C LYS A 219 12.88 10.68 4.77
N LEU A 220 13.15 11.86 5.30
CA LEU A 220 14.44 12.53 5.13
C LEU A 220 15.42 12.16 6.24
N SER A 221 16.68 12.04 5.86
CA SER A 221 17.81 11.84 6.76
C SER A 221 18.98 12.68 6.26
N GLY A 222 18.93 13.99 6.51
CA GLY A 222 19.81 14.96 5.85
C GLY A 222 19.50 15.02 4.36
N ASP A 223 20.53 14.96 3.51
CA ASP A 223 20.39 15.01 2.04
C ASP A 223 20.03 13.64 1.42
N TYR A 224 19.39 12.77 2.20
CA TYR A 224 19.03 11.42 1.80
C TYR A 224 17.56 11.16 2.05
N VAL A 225 16.87 10.61 1.04
CA VAL A 225 15.57 9.97 1.19
C VAL A 225 15.79 8.52 1.59
N ARG A 226 15.20 8.11 2.71
CA ARG A 226 15.16 6.73 3.19
C ARG A 226 13.72 6.25 3.29
N PHE A 227 13.51 4.96 3.51
CA PHE A 227 12.20 4.39 3.77
C PHE A 227 12.19 3.70 5.11
N ASP A 228 11.22 4.03 5.96
CA ASP A 228 10.88 3.19 7.10
C ASP A 228 9.97 2.07 6.63
N PHE A 229 10.37 0.82 6.90
CA PHE A 229 9.44 -0.29 6.84
C PHE A 229 8.62 -0.32 8.13
N THR A 230 7.34 0.06 8.03
CA THR A 230 6.39 0.09 9.14
C THR A 230 5.41 -1.07 9.00
N ALA A 231 5.15 -1.78 10.10
CA ALA A 231 4.26 -2.92 10.08
C ALA A 231 3.54 -3.14 11.42
N GLY A 232 2.30 -3.63 11.34
CA GLY A 232 1.53 -4.11 12.50
C GLY A 232 2.22 -5.27 13.21
N SER A 233 1.93 -5.45 14.48
CA SER A 233 2.44 -6.55 15.31
C SER A 233 1.49 -7.76 15.33
N ASP A 234 1.95 -8.90 15.83
CA ASP A 234 1.07 -10.07 16.04
C ASP A 234 -0.07 -9.77 17.05
N GLY A 235 0.06 -8.75 17.91
CA GLY A 235 -0.97 -8.35 18.88
C GLY A 235 -1.93 -7.27 18.37
N ASP A 236 -1.54 -6.56 17.32
CA ASP A 236 -2.34 -5.54 16.64
C ASP A 236 -1.82 -5.45 15.20
N VAL A 237 -2.58 -6.05 14.29
CA VAL A 237 -2.19 -6.23 12.89
C VAL A 237 -2.17 -4.93 12.11
N TYR A 238 -2.77 -3.86 12.62
CA TYR A 238 -2.84 -2.58 11.93
C TYR A 238 -1.58 -1.74 12.11
N LEU A 239 -1.36 -0.78 11.20
CA LEU A 239 -0.25 0.15 11.33
C LEU A 239 -0.44 1.01 12.58
N GLY A 240 0.56 1.01 13.45
CA GLY A 240 0.54 1.82 14.66
C GLY A 240 0.53 3.32 14.33
N GLN A 241 -0.31 4.07 15.05
CA GLN A 241 -0.44 5.53 14.90
C GLN A 241 -0.19 6.24 16.24
N LYS A 242 0.24 7.50 16.18
CA LYS A 242 0.47 8.33 17.37
C LYS A 242 -0.66 9.31 17.66
N THR A 243 -1.34 9.75 16.61
CA THR A 243 -2.38 10.78 16.66
C THR A 243 -3.53 10.32 15.77
N VAL A 244 -4.75 10.44 16.27
CA VAL A 244 -5.97 10.28 15.47
C VAL A 244 -6.31 11.65 14.89
N HIS A 245 -6.46 11.72 13.57
CA HIS A 245 -6.86 12.95 12.89
C HIS A 245 -8.36 12.96 12.69
N ARG A 246 -8.97 14.14 12.84
CA ARG A 246 -10.39 14.35 12.61
C ARG A 246 -10.63 15.21 11.39
N LEU A 247 -11.48 14.74 10.49
CA LEU A 247 -12.02 15.52 9.39
C LEU A 247 -13.48 15.86 9.67
N THR A 248 -13.93 17.03 9.22
CA THR A 248 -15.29 17.51 9.46
C THR A 248 -16.04 17.68 8.15
N TYR A 249 -17.30 17.28 8.11
CA TYR A 249 -18.21 17.54 6.99
C TYR A 249 -19.48 18.22 7.48
N SER A 250 -19.89 19.28 6.78
CA SER A 250 -21.24 19.82 6.81
C SER A 250 -21.64 20.34 5.43
N PRO A 251 -22.94 20.51 5.13
CA PRO A 251 -23.40 21.06 3.85
C PRO A 251 -22.91 22.48 3.57
N TYR A 252 -22.40 23.17 4.59
CA TYR A 252 -21.96 24.57 4.51
C TYR A 252 -20.44 24.75 4.66
N GLY A 253 -19.69 23.64 4.77
CA GLY A 253 -18.24 23.66 4.91
C GLY A 253 -17.71 22.57 5.85
N GLY A 254 -16.40 22.44 5.91
CA GLY A 254 -15.71 21.40 6.67
C GLY A 254 -14.33 21.16 6.08
N THR A 255 -13.53 20.31 6.71
CA THR A 255 -12.21 19.91 6.20
C THR A 255 -12.27 18.69 5.28
N LEU A 256 -13.40 17.99 5.24
CA LEU A 256 -13.71 16.94 4.26
C LEU A 256 -14.74 17.49 3.26
N GLU A 257 -14.29 17.80 2.06
CA GLU A 257 -15.10 18.26 0.95
C GLU A 257 -15.55 17.09 0.07
N ASN A 258 -16.57 17.34 -0.77
CA ASN A 258 -17.05 16.41 -1.79
C ASN A 258 -17.29 14.98 -1.26
N LEU A 259 -17.82 14.87 -0.04
CA LEU A 259 -18.11 13.60 0.59
C LEU A 259 -19.10 12.79 -0.25
N THR A 260 -18.70 11.59 -0.66
CA THR A 260 -19.56 10.59 -1.28
C THR A 260 -19.58 9.32 -0.45
N ILE A 261 -20.74 8.67 -0.39
CA ILE A 261 -20.93 7.39 0.31
C ILE A 261 -21.37 6.35 -0.72
N ASP A 262 -20.53 5.36 -0.93
CA ASP A 262 -20.89 4.20 -1.73
C ASP A 262 -21.55 3.15 -0.84
N HIS A 263 -22.70 2.62 -1.26
CA HIS A 263 -23.42 1.56 -0.55
C HIS A 263 -23.27 0.23 -1.29
N LEU A 264 -22.96 -0.84 -0.55
CA LEU A 264 -22.86 -2.20 -1.06
C LEU A 264 -23.82 -3.13 -0.31
N GLY A 265 -24.70 -3.80 -1.05
CA GLY A 265 -25.57 -4.82 -0.47
C GLY A 265 -24.82 -6.12 -0.12
N PRO A 266 -25.31 -6.88 0.88
CA PRO A 266 -24.61 -8.02 1.48
C PRO A 266 -24.44 -9.21 0.52
N ILE A 267 -23.49 -10.08 0.83
CA ILE A 267 -23.31 -11.42 0.28
C ILE A 267 -23.59 -12.42 1.40
N MET A 268 -24.63 -13.23 1.23
CA MET A 268 -25.10 -14.16 2.28
C MET A 268 -24.59 -15.58 2.08
N ARG A 269 -23.92 -15.84 0.94
CA ARG A 269 -23.35 -17.14 0.63
C ARG A 269 -22.11 -17.01 -0.24
N GLU A 270 -21.06 -17.71 0.15
CA GLU A 270 -19.77 -17.73 -0.55
C GLU A 270 -19.40 -19.17 -0.91
N TYR A 271 -19.12 -19.40 -2.20
CA TYR A 271 -18.66 -20.68 -2.74
C TYR A 271 -17.14 -20.65 -2.91
N GLY A 272 -16.41 -21.26 -1.98
CA GLY A 272 -14.96 -21.39 -2.04
C GLY A 272 -14.51 -22.57 -2.90
N SER A 273 -13.57 -22.35 -3.80
CA SER A 273 -12.97 -23.36 -4.67
C SER A 273 -11.44 -23.33 -4.56
N GLY A 274 -10.84 -24.42 -4.10
CA GLY A 274 -9.38 -24.53 -3.93
C GLY A 274 -8.69 -25.28 -5.08
N SER A 275 -7.55 -25.87 -4.79
CA SER A 275 -6.79 -26.70 -5.74
C SER A 275 -7.52 -28.01 -6.12
N GLY A 276 -7.09 -28.59 -7.24
CA GLY A 276 -7.66 -29.79 -7.83
C GLY A 276 -8.38 -29.50 -9.15
N THR A 277 -8.61 -30.54 -9.94
CA THR A 277 -9.25 -30.45 -11.26
C THR A 277 -10.56 -31.23 -11.29
N ASP A 278 -11.53 -30.72 -12.02
CA ASP A 278 -12.86 -31.33 -12.20
C ASP A 278 -13.52 -31.69 -10.86
N LYS A 279 -13.82 -32.98 -10.65
CA LYS A 279 -14.53 -33.50 -9.47
C LYS A 279 -13.63 -33.66 -8.23
N ALA A 280 -12.32 -33.49 -8.39
CA ALA A 280 -11.35 -33.60 -7.30
C ALA A 280 -11.00 -32.24 -6.68
N GLN A 281 -11.60 -31.16 -7.19
CA GLN A 281 -11.41 -29.82 -6.63
C GLN A 281 -11.96 -29.77 -5.20
N ILE A 282 -11.15 -29.25 -4.28
CA ILE A 282 -11.63 -29.01 -2.93
C ILE A 282 -12.59 -27.80 -2.96
N CYS A 283 -13.72 -27.92 -2.29
CA CYS A 283 -14.74 -26.88 -2.23
C CYS A 283 -15.20 -26.66 -0.79
N HIS A 284 -15.60 -25.44 -0.47
CA HIS A 284 -16.25 -25.10 0.79
C HIS A 284 -17.42 -24.14 0.56
N LEU A 285 -18.45 -24.25 1.38
CA LEU A 285 -19.61 -23.36 1.37
C LEU A 285 -19.69 -22.65 2.71
N SER A 286 -19.69 -21.33 2.67
CA SER A 286 -19.98 -20.47 3.82
C SER A 286 -21.33 -19.80 3.61
N GLU A 287 -22.19 -19.79 4.64
CA GLU A 287 -23.49 -19.10 4.57
C GLU A 287 -23.88 -18.39 5.88
N ASP A 288 -24.45 -17.20 5.74
CA ASP A 288 -25.19 -16.47 6.77
C ASP A 288 -26.52 -16.02 6.18
N LEU A 289 -27.58 -16.74 6.50
CA LEU A 289 -28.94 -16.45 6.02
C LEU A 289 -29.76 -15.62 7.01
N SER A 290 -29.13 -15.01 8.02
CA SER A 290 -29.82 -14.17 9.00
C SER A 290 -30.60 -13.03 8.35
N LEU A 291 -30.05 -12.41 7.30
CA LEU A 291 -30.71 -11.34 6.55
C LEU A 291 -31.83 -11.82 5.61
N VAL A 292 -31.84 -13.11 5.25
CA VAL A 292 -32.88 -13.72 4.40
C VAL A 292 -34.05 -14.18 5.25
N ASN A 293 -33.77 -14.79 6.40
CA ASN A 293 -34.74 -15.52 7.23
C ASN A 293 -35.11 -14.79 8.54
N GLY A 294 -34.61 -13.56 8.74
CA GLY A 294 -34.77 -12.80 9.99
C GLY A 294 -36.16 -12.19 10.21
N ASN A 295 -36.35 -11.61 11.39
CA ASN A 295 -37.57 -10.86 11.77
C ASN A 295 -37.50 -9.39 11.32
N HIS A 296 -37.18 -9.15 10.05
CA HIS A 296 -37.13 -7.83 9.43
C HIS A 296 -37.56 -7.95 7.96
N GLU A 297 -37.56 -6.85 7.20
CA GLU A 297 -37.80 -6.93 5.76
C GLU A 297 -36.69 -7.79 5.12
N PRO A 298 -37.04 -8.90 4.43
CA PRO A 298 -36.05 -9.88 4.01
C PRO A 298 -35.21 -9.36 2.85
N TRP A 299 -33.90 -9.58 2.93
CA TRP A 299 -32.99 -9.30 1.82
C TRP A 299 -33.08 -10.41 0.75
N PRO A 300 -32.96 -10.08 -0.54
CA PRO A 300 -32.81 -11.09 -1.57
C PRO A 300 -31.49 -11.84 -1.39
N LEU A 301 -31.51 -13.17 -1.49
CA LEU A 301 -30.30 -13.98 -1.45
C LEU A 301 -29.34 -13.54 -2.57
N LYS A 302 -28.13 -13.15 -2.18
CA LYS A 302 -27.01 -12.83 -3.04
C LYS A 302 -25.87 -13.77 -2.69
N GLU A 303 -25.25 -14.30 -3.73
CA GLU A 303 -24.24 -15.34 -3.64
C GLU A 303 -23.00 -14.91 -4.43
N ASN A 304 -21.84 -15.35 -4.01
CA ASN A 304 -20.56 -15.05 -4.65
C ASN A 304 -19.64 -16.29 -4.63
N ALA A 305 -18.58 -16.27 -5.43
CA ALA A 305 -17.59 -17.34 -5.48
C ALA A 305 -16.18 -16.80 -5.25
N TYR A 306 -15.40 -17.57 -4.48
CA TYR A 306 -14.01 -17.32 -4.14
C TYR A 306 -13.16 -18.46 -4.68
N SER A 307 -11.99 -18.14 -5.24
CA SER A 307 -11.08 -19.15 -5.79
C SER A 307 -9.67 -18.93 -5.28
N ASP A 308 -9.04 -20.01 -4.82
CA ASP A 308 -7.62 -20.08 -4.45
C ASP A 308 -7.02 -21.38 -4.97
N SER A 309 -6.47 -21.34 -6.18
CA SER A 309 -5.95 -22.53 -6.87
C SER A 309 -4.70 -23.13 -6.21
N ASP A 310 -4.05 -22.40 -5.32
CA ASP A 310 -2.80 -22.81 -4.67
C ASP A 310 -3.06 -23.53 -3.34
N THR A 311 -4.26 -23.37 -2.77
CA THR A 311 -4.64 -24.03 -1.52
C THR A 311 -5.05 -25.49 -1.76
N ASP A 312 -4.25 -26.43 -1.26
CA ASP A 312 -4.53 -27.87 -1.20
C ASP A 312 -5.06 -28.35 0.16
N LYS A 313 -5.24 -27.42 1.09
CA LYS A 313 -5.74 -27.67 2.45
C LYS A 313 -7.18 -27.20 2.59
N ALA A 314 -8.08 -28.15 2.80
CA ALA A 314 -9.51 -27.86 3.00
C ALA A 314 -9.79 -26.89 4.16
N ASP A 315 -9.06 -27.01 5.28
CA ASP A 315 -9.23 -26.11 6.43
C ASP A 315 -8.82 -24.67 6.12
N LEU A 316 -7.78 -24.48 5.30
CA LEU A 316 -7.32 -23.16 4.88
C LEU A 316 -8.33 -22.53 3.92
N LEU A 317 -8.82 -23.28 2.94
CA LEU A 317 -9.89 -22.83 2.04
C LEU A 317 -11.14 -22.43 2.83
N LYS A 318 -11.53 -23.22 3.83
CA LYS A 318 -12.64 -22.90 4.72
C LYS A 318 -12.43 -21.56 5.44
N GLN A 319 -11.26 -21.35 6.05
CA GLN A 319 -10.95 -20.11 6.74
C GLN A 319 -11.03 -18.89 5.82
N HIS A 320 -10.47 -18.98 4.61
CA HIS A 320 -10.56 -17.88 3.63
C HIS A 320 -12.00 -17.61 3.20
N THR A 321 -12.76 -18.66 2.88
CA THR A 321 -14.15 -18.53 2.43
C THR A 321 -15.06 -17.99 3.54
N ASP A 322 -14.91 -18.48 4.78
CA ASP A 322 -15.62 -17.97 5.95
C ASP A 322 -15.24 -16.50 6.22
N GLY A 323 -13.97 -16.13 6.01
CA GLY A 323 -13.47 -14.76 6.12
C GLY A 323 -14.10 -13.81 5.08
N VAL A 324 -14.17 -14.24 3.81
CA VAL A 324 -14.82 -13.46 2.73
C VAL A 324 -16.30 -13.27 3.04
N LEU A 325 -17.00 -14.31 3.48
CA LEU A 325 -18.40 -14.18 3.89
C LEU A 325 -18.54 -13.20 5.06
N ASN A 326 -17.75 -13.38 6.13
CA ASN A 326 -17.85 -12.53 7.32
C ASN A 326 -17.57 -11.04 7.01
N ALA A 327 -16.72 -10.75 6.03
CA ALA A 327 -16.43 -9.39 5.60
C ALA A 327 -17.57 -8.75 4.78
N ASN A 328 -18.48 -9.54 4.21
CA ASN A 328 -19.49 -9.08 3.25
C ASN A 328 -20.94 -9.46 3.64
N SER A 329 -21.15 -10.18 4.74
CA SER A 329 -22.47 -10.71 5.14
C SER A 329 -23.46 -9.66 5.61
N ARG A 330 -23.00 -8.42 5.83
CA ARG A 330 -23.80 -7.25 6.19
C ARG A 330 -23.73 -6.21 5.08
N PRO A 331 -24.76 -5.35 4.92
CA PRO A 331 -24.66 -4.19 4.05
C PRO A 331 -23.50 -3.30 4.51
N LEU A 332 -22.75 -2.77 3.56
CA LEU A 332 -21.55 -1.96 3.83
C LEU A 332 -21.69 -0.57 3.22
N VAL A 333 -21.00 0.39 3.83
CA VAL A 333 -20.77 1.72 3.28
C VAL A 333 -19.28 2.01 3.18
N GLN A 334 -18.88 2.77 2.17
CA GLN A 334 -17.53 3.30 2.03
C GLN A 334 -17.58 4.82 1.85
N PHE A 335 -16.88 5.53 2.72
CA PHE A 335 -16.72 6.98 2.62
C PHE A 335 -15.57 7.32 1.67
N LYS A 336 -15.79 8.35 0.86
CA LYS A 336 -14.76 9.02 0.06
C LYS A 336 -14.96 10.52 0.15
N GLY A 337 -13.88 11.27 0.08
CA GLY A 337 -13.96 12.72 0.03
C GLY A 337 -12.62 13.33 -0.33
N GLU A 338 -12.55 14.65 -0.24
CA GLU A 338 -11.37 15.42 -0.62
C GLU A 338 -10.98 16.36 0.52
N LEU A 339 -9.69 16.64 0.66
CA LEU A 339 -9.20 17.72 1.50
C LEU A 339 -8.17 18.56 0.74
N HIS A 340 -7.94 19.79 1.19
CA HIS A 340 -6.86 20.62 0.69
C HIS A 340 -5.69 20.63 1.67
N ALA A 341 -4.53 20.16 1.22
CA ALA A 341 -3.32 20.05 2.04
C ALA A 341 -2.72 21.42 2.46
N ASN A 342 -3.15 22.51 1.82
CA ASN A 342 -2.80 23.88 2.18
C ASN A 342 -3.79 24.54 3.13
N ASP A 343 -4.88 23.87 3.52
CA ASP A 343 -5.83 24.46 4.45
C ASP A 343 -5.17 24.75 5.79
N THR A 344 -5.44 25.95 6.30
CA THR A 344 -4.84 26.47 7.53
C THR A 344 -5.90 26.96 8.49
N ASP A 345 -5.58 26.91 9.78
CA ASP A 345 -6.34 27.61 10.80
C ASP A 345 -6.18 29.14 10.69
N GLU A 346 -6.88 29.89 11.55
CA GLU A 346 -6.80 31.37 11.59
C GLU A 346 -5.37 31.91 11.82
N ASN A 347 -4.47 31.08 12.35
CA ASN A 347 -3.08 31.43 12.63
C ASN A 347 -2.12 31.05 11.48
N GLY A 348 -2.64 30.48 10.39
CA GLY A 348 -1.83 30.00 9.26
C GLY A 348 -1.18 28.63 9.49
N THR A 349 -1.59 27.89 10.53
CA THR A 349 -1.12 26.54 10.83
C THR A 349 -1.84 25.54 9.94
N PRO A 350 -1.15 24.68 9.17
CA PRO A 350 -1.79 23.64 8.37
C PRO A 350 -2.68 22.73 9.20
N LEU A 351 -3.93 22.53 8.78
CA LEU A 351 -4.89 21.67 9.46
C LEU A 351 -4.53 20.19 9.32
N HIS A 352 -4.19 19.78 8.10
CA HIS A 352 -3.91 18.39 7.73
C HIS A 352 -2.64 18.29 6.86
N PRO A 353 -1.45 18.61 7.41
CA PRO A 353 -0.21 18.58 6.63
C PRO A 353 0.10 17.17 6.13
N LEU A 354 0.46 17.02 4.85
CA LEU A 354 0.80 15.72 4.28
C LEU A 354 2.01 15.10 5.00
N GLY A 355 1.93 13.79 5.23
CA GLY A 355 2.89 13.03 6.01
C GLY A 355 2.64 13.02 7.52
N SER A 356 1.66 13.79 8.02
CA SER A 356 1.19 13.70 9.41
C SER A 356 0.19 12.57 9.66
N PHE A 357 -0.43 12.08 8.59
CA PHE A 357 -1.27 10.88 8.55
C PHE A 357 -0.91 10.06 7.31
N TRP A 358 -1.17 8.76 7.36
CA TRP A 358 -0.87 7.82 6.29
C TRP A 358 -2.01 6.82 6.12
N PRO A 359 -2.18 6.25 4.91
CA PRO A 359 -3.05 5.10 4.75
C PRO A 359 -2.66 3.99 5.76
N GLY A 360 -3.67 3.40 6.38
CA GLY A 360 -3.59 2.34 7.38
C GLY A 360 -3.87 2.86 8.79
N GLU A 361 -3.86 4.18 8.95
CA GLU A 361 -4.18 4.86 10.20
C GLU A 361 -5.69 5.10 10.31
N ILE A 362 -6.18 5.18 11.55
CA ILE A 362 -7.57 5.52 11.87
C ILE A 362 -7.74 7.04 11.82
N MET A 363 -8.83 7.46 11.20
CA MET A 363 -9.31 8.83 11.18
C MET A 363 -10.73 8.89 11.72
N GLU A 364 -11.08 10.03 12.29
CA GLU A 364 -12.43 10.35 12.71
C GLU A 364 -13.10 11.24 11.66
N LEU A 365 -14.31 10.88 11.21
CA LEU A 365 -15.14 11.67 10.32
C LEU A 365 -16.32 12.22 11.12
N ASP A 366 -16.32 13.52 11.41
CA ASP A 366 -17.42 14.22 12.06
C ASP A 366 -18.39 14.72 10.98
N ILE A 367 -19.42 13.92 10.71
CA ILE A 367 -20.36 14.14 9.60
C ILE A 367 -21.65 14.72 10.16
N ASN A 368 -22.04 15.90 9.66
CA ASN A 368 -23.29 16.55 10.02
C ASN A 368 -24.06 16.93 8.75
N GLY A 369 -25.38 16.75 8.74
CA GLY A 369 -26.28 17.16 7.67
C GLY A 369 -26.15 16.39 6.36
N PHE A 370 -25.59 15.18 6.35
CA PHE A 370 -25.55 14.34 5.14
C PHE A 370 -26.93 13.69 4.90
N PRO A 371 -27.53 13.74 3.69
CA PRO A 371 -28.93 13.36 3.51
C PRO A 371 -29.31 11.91 3.81
N SER A 372 -28.39 10.95 3.64
CA SER A 372 -28.64 9.51 3.80
C SER A 372 -27.90 8.87 4.98
N LEU A 373 -27.31 9.69 5.86
CA LEU A 373 -26.52 9.22 7.00
C LEU A 373 -26.97 9.99 8.25
N THR A 374 -26.91 9.34 9.41
CA THR A 374 -27.16 10.03 10.68
C THR A 374 -25.98 10.94 11.02
N ASP A 375 -26.25 12.08 11.66
CA ASP A 375 -25.19 12.96 12.16
C ASP A 375 -24.37 12.24 13.24
N GLY A 376 -23.04 12.33 13.19
CA GLY A 376 -22.20 11.68 14.18
C GLY A 376 -20.73 11.59 13.81
N LEU A 377 -19.98 11.00 14.74
CA LEU A 377 -18.56 10.72 14.60
C LEU A 377 -18.37 9.27 14.14
N TYR A 378 -17.73 9.10 12.99
CA TYR A 378 -17.43 7.82 12.38
C TYR A 378 -15.92 7.56 12.43
N GLU A 379 -15.50 6.52 13.13
CA GLU A 379 -14.10 6.07 13.10
C GLU A 379 -13.88 5.18 11.89
N CYS A 380 -13.00 5.59 10.98
CA CYS A 380 -12.73 4.88 9.74
C CYS A 380 -11.22 4.76 9.51
N ARG A 381 -10.76 3.63 9.00
CA ARG A 381 -9.37 3.48 8.57
C ARG A 381 -9.18 4.13 7.21
N LEU A 382 -8.16 4.97 7.06
CA LEU A 382 -7.79 5.53 5.76
C LEU A 382 -7.14 4.44 4.91
N MET A 383 -7.68 4.17 3.72
CA MET A 383 -7.18 3.12 2.84
C MET A 383 -6.31 3.64 1.71
N GLN A 384 -6.59 4.86 1.24
CA GLN A 384 -5.87 5.48 0.15
C GLN A 384 -5.87 6.99 0.24
N MET A 385 -4.76 7.57 -0.18
CA MET A 385 -4.62 8.98 -0.53
C MET A 385 -4.19 9.07 -1.99
N SER A 386 -4.78 9.98 -2.75
CA SER A 386 -4.37 10.24 -4.13
C SER A 386 -4.56 11.70 -4.49
N GLY A 387 -3.86 12.16 -5.52
CA GLY A 387 -3.95 13.55 -5.97
C GLY A 387 -3.11 13.79 -7.21
N ASP A 388 -2.90 15.07 -7.52
CA ASP A 388 -2.10 15.55 -8.64
C ASP A 388 -1.10 16.63 -8.18
N GLU A 389 -0.63 17.48 -9.10
CA GLU A 389 0.28 18.60 -8.77
C GLU A 389 -0.39 19.72 -7.95
N THR A 390 -1.70 19.66 -7.73
CA THR A 390 -2.43 20.59 -6.89
C THR A 390 -2.31 20.22 -5.39
N ASP A 391 -3.03 20.96 -4.55
CA ASP A 391 -3.11 20.70 -3.11
C ASP A 391 -4.29 19.83 -2.70
N LYS A 392 -5.13 19.45 -3.66
CA LYS A 392 -6.30 18.61 -3.41
C LYS A 392 -5.88 17.16 -3.29
N VAL A 393 -6.35 16.51 -2.23
CA VAL A 393 -6.07 15.11 -1.92
C VAL A 393 -7.38 14.36 -1.75
N SER A 394 -7.61 13.38 -2.61
CA SER A 394 -8.73 12.45 -2.52
C SER A 394 -8.40 11.34 -1.52
N LEU A 395 -9.36 11.07 -0.64
CA LEU A 395 -9.27 10.07 0.42
C LEU A 395 -10.33 8.99 0.21
N ILE A 396 -9.91 7.73 0.35
CA ILE A 396 -10.81 6.57 0.40
C ILE A 396 -10.64 5.89 1.75
N PHE A 397 -11.74 5.68 2.45
CA PHE A 397 -11.77 5.02 3.75
C PHE A 397 -12.17 3.55 3.61
N ASP A 398 -11.92 2.74 4.64
CA ASP A 398 -12.31 1.33 4.65
C ASP A 398 -13.83 1.21 4.66
N ALA A 399 -14.34 0.14 4.06
CA ALA A 399 -15.76 -0.14 4.10
C ALA A 399 -16.14 -0.63 5.50
N MET A 400 -17.16 -0.02 6.09
CA MET A 400 -17.74 -0.41 7.37
C MET A 400 -19.18 -0.88 7.20
N GLU A 401 -19.73 -1.55 8.21
CA GLU A 401 -21.15 -1.90 8.23
C GLU A 401 -22.01 -0.64 8.08
N ASP A 402 -23.03 -0.69 7.22
CA ASP A 402 -23.93 0.43 7.01
C ASP A 402 -24.69 0.72 8.31
N PRO A 403 -24.50 1.90 8.93
CA PRO A 403 -25.14 2.22 10.20
C PRO A 403 -26.67 2.37 10.07
N MET A 404 -27.20 2.38 8.84
CA MET A 404 -28.62 2.55 8.54
C MET A 404 -29.31 1.27 8.04
N ALA A 405 -28.60 0.15 7.97
CA ALA A 405 -29.09 -1.13 7.46
C ALA A 405 -30.08 -1.89 8.35
#